data_AF-A0A2A4X0L5-F1
#
_entry.id   AF-A0A2A4X0L5-F1
#
_cell.length_a   1.000
_cell.length_b   1.000
_cell.length_c   1.000
_cell.angle_alpha   90.00
_cell.angle_beta   90.00
_cell.angle_gamma   90.00
#
_symmetry.space_group_name_H-M   'P 1'
#
loop_
_entity.id
_entity.type
_entity.pdbx_description
1 polymer ?
#
loop_
_entity_poly.entity_id
_entity_poly.type
_entity_poly.pdbx_seq_one_letter_code
_entity_poly.pdbx_strand_id
1 'polypeptide(L)'
;MHSSISSSDFENDYQTLDQGSALRVRVKTFIAGTILTTMVIGAYLSLTSLIPINGRVLGMMDYLPTYLLENQDRQKMLIFGSSMVQAGFEPYQFDSHLAEQGIDVVSINYGVGNLDPEFQQYLTRDVRRKLEAAGQKLDLTLLEFNPFQTTVARGAFGDITRDQNEAILLTASDLWATTLEDPNRGLRLFNIRWFRNGISAQLLSSVFTISDDDNIPGQEEDASLAREQRSELRQSFQDTLPEGLNVFPSEWSHELKGGRINKRQLSLESLEALQNYTDSFRAPVLLAADQQRRILQGDIQELGFDERLIKAFINMVNDLNAVSEHMEVVLLPRNTDWIVYRPEVQQKLDRLMQRITDETGVPVRDFQDHDDITPEMFLDATHLSFGDGIDAYTKLLADTYAEYL
;
A
#
# COMPACT_ATOMS: atom_id res chain seq x y z
N MET A 1 -0.05 85.83 -18.60
CA MET A 1 0.16 86.59 -17.36
C MET A 1 1.19 85.84 -16.53
N HIS A 2 2.28 86.54 -16.21
CA HIS A 2 3.38 86.08 -15.40
C HIS A 2 2.94 85.69 -13.98
N SER A 3 3.45 84.58 -13.46
CA SER A 3 4.04 84.56 -12.12
C SER A 3 5.21 83.58 -12.08
N SER A 4 6.27 84.05 -11.46
CA SER A 4 7.61 83.51 -11.38
C SER A 4 7.85 82.78 -10.05
N ILE A 5 8.57 81.66 -10.15
CA ILE A 5 9.69 81.16 -9.32
C ILE A 5 9.84 81.77 -7.91
N SER A 6 9.90 80.91 -6.87
CA SER A 6 11.09 80.82 -6.00
C SER A 6 11.07 79.56 -5.14
N SER A 7 12.16 78.82 -5.28
CA SER A 7 12.65 77.75 -4.42
C SER A 7 13.02 78.27 -3.03
N SER A 8 12.57 77.59 -1.98
CA SER A 8 13.34 77.48 -0.74
C SER A 8 13.09 76.11 -0.12
N ASP A 9 14.20 75.53 0.34
CA ASP A 9 14.31 74.53 1.39
C ASP A 9 14.33 73.06 0.97
N PHE A 10 15.55 72.66 0.60
CA PHE A 10 16.17 71.40 0.97
C PHE A 10 15.73 70.94 2.37
N GLU A 11 15.05 69.81 2.46
CA GLU A 11 15.39 68.81 3.48
C GLU A 11 15.03 67.41 2.98
N ASN A 12 16.00 66.52 3.14
CA ASN A 12 15.96 65.11 2.77
C ASN A 12 14.82 64.39 3.50
N ASP A 13 14.03 63.60 2.76
CA ASP A 13 13.53 62.34 3.31
C ASP A 13 13.29 61.32 2.19
N TYR A 14 14.38 60.76 1.67
CA TYR A 14 14.33 59.45 1.03
C TYR A 14 14.08 58.41 2.12
N GLN A 15 12.83 58.29 2.56
CA GLN A 15 12.38 57.08 3.26
C GLN A 15 12.37 55.94 2.25
N THR A 16 13.52 55.27 2.18
CA THR A 16 13.66 53.88 1.78
C THR A 16 12.82 53.04 2.73
N LEU A 17 11.52 52.96 2.45
CA LEU A 17 10.61 51.99 3.05
C LEU A 17 11.09 50.59 2.66
N ASP A 18 11.88 50.03 3.56
CA ASP A 18 12.09 48.63 3.90
C ASP A 18 11.30 47.58 3.09
N GLN A 19 11.59 47.49 1.78
CA GLN A 19 11.08 46.42 0.92
C GLN A 19 11.60 45.04 1.37
N GLY A 20 12.72 45.02 2.09
CA GLY A 20 13.32 43.82 2.67
C GLY A 20 12.47 43.20 3.77
N SER A 21 11.89 43.98 4.69
CA SER A 21 11.04 43.42 5.75
C SER A 21 9.67 43.01 5.24
N ALA A 22 9.05 43.76 4.33
CA ALA A 22 7.76 43.40 3.74
C ALA A 22 7.85 42.09 2.94
N LEU A 23 8.95 41.90 2.18
CA LEU A 23 9.20 40.65 1.46
C LEU A 23 9.49 39.49 2.43
N ARG A 24 10.30 39.72 3.49
CA ARG A 24 10.55 38.70 4.53
C ARG A 24 9.29 38.29 5.26
N VAL A 25 8.39 39.22 5.58
CA VAL A 25 7.11 38.92 6.23
C VAL A 25 6.22 38.13 5.28
N ARG A 26 6.08 38.54 4.01
CA ARG A 26 5.30 37.78 3.01
C ARG A 26 5.81 36.37 2.78
N VAL A 27 7.14 36.18 2.71
CA VAL A 27 7.77 34.86 2.58
C VAL A 27 7.51 34.01 3.83
N LYS A 28 7.64 34.58 5.03
CA LYS A 28 7.33 33.87 6.29
C LYS A 28 5.86 33.46 6.37
N THR A 29 4.94 34.35 6.01
CA THR A 29 3.50 34.05 6.01
C THR A 29 3.14 32.99 4.97
N PHE A 30 3.75 33.04 3.78
CA PHE A 30 3.56 32.02 2.75
C PHE A 30 4.10 30.64 3.19
N ILE A 31 5.29 30.59 3.77
CA ILE A 31 5.87 29.36 4.31
C ILE A 31 5.01 28.81 5.45
N ALA A 32 4.60 29.65 6.40
CA ALA A 32 3.76 29.24 7.52
C ALA A 32 2.38 28.74 7.05
N GLY A 33 1.75 29.41 6.09
CA GLY A 33 0.48 28.98 5.50
C GLY A 33 0.61 27.65 4.75
N THR A 34 1.72 27.44 4.03
CA THR A 34 2.00 26.18 3.33
C THR A 34 2.24 25.04 4.32
N ILE A 35 3.01 25.27 5.38
CA ILE A 35 3.25 24.27 6.44
C ILE A 35 1.94 23.91 7.14
N LEU A 36 1.14 24.90 7.54
CA LEU A 36 -0.14 24.67 8.21
C LEU A 36 -1.12 23.90 7.32
N THR A 37 -1.21 24.27 6.04
CA THR A 37 -2.04 23.56 5.06
C THR A 37 -1.56 22.13 4.86
N THR A 38 -0.24 21.90 4.78
CA THR A 38 0.34 20.56 4.64
C THR A 38 0.13 19.72 5.91
N MET A 39 0.17 20.32 7.10
CA MET A 39 -0.12 19.63 8.36
C MET A 39 -1.59 19.27 8.51
N VAL A 40 -2.50 20.19 8.19
CA VAL A 40 -3.95 19.96 8.23
C VAL A 40 -4.34 18.90 7.20
N ILE A 41 -3.79 18.96 6.00
CA ILE A 41 -4.03 17.94 4.98
C ILE A 41 -3.36 16.62 5.36
N GLY A 42 -2.14 16.62 5.91
CA GLY A 42 -1.49 15.41 6.42
C GLY A 42 -2.30 14.73 7.53
N ALA A 43 -2.88 15.50 8.45
CA ALA A 43 -3.80 15.00 9.48
C ALA A 43 -5.10 14.44 8.86
N TYR A 44 -5.67 15.11 7.86
CA TYR A 44 -6.85 14.64 7.16
C TYR A 44 -6.59 13.36 6.33
N LEU A 45 -5.42 13.25 5.71
CA LEU A 45 -5.01 12.10 4.89
C LEU A 45 -4.64 10.87 5.72
N SER A 46 -4.15 11.09 6.95
CA SER A 46 -3.93 10.01 7.92
C SER A 46 -5.25 9.51 8.54
N LEU A 47 -6.26 10.38 8.66
CA LEU A 47 -7.62 10.00 9.10
C LEU A 47 -8.43 9.25 8.03
N THR A 48 -8.17 9.50 6.73
CA THR A 48 -8.91 8.89 5.60
C THR A 48 -8.27 7.60 5.07
N SER A 49 -7.21 7.08 5.69
CA SER A 49 -6.47 5.89 5.22
C SER A 49 -5.78 6.07 3.85
N LEU A 50 -5.79 7.27 3.28
CA LEU A 50 -5.33 7.51 1.91
C LEU A 50 -3.81 7.60 1.80
N ILE A 51 -3.06 7.89 2.90
CA ILE A 51 -1.59 7.93 2.86
C ILE A 51 -0.91 7.30 4.10
N PRO A 52 -0.67 5.98 4.06
CA PRO A 52 0.40 5.33 4.82
C PRO A 52 1.45 4.64 3.91
N ILE A 53 1.32 4.73 2.57
CA ILE A 53 2.13 3.97 1.61
C ILE A 53 3.63 4.24 1.83
N ASN A 54 4.00 5.50 2.09
CA ASN A 54 5.40 5.93 2.17
C ASN A 54 6.15 5.25 3.33
N GLY A 55 5.58 5.24 4.53
CA GLY A 55 6.23 4.65 5.71
C GLY A 55 6.36 3.14 5.59
N ARG A 56 5.35 2.48 5.01
CA ARG A 56 5.41 1.02 4.81
C ARG A 56 6.44 0.63 3.76
N VAL A 57 6.43 1.29 2.61
CA VAL A 57 7.41 1.06 1.54
C VAL A 57 8.84 1.29 2.01
N LEU A 58 9.09 2.40 2.71
CA LEU A 58 10.43 2.72 3.20
C LEU A 58 10.91 1.70 4.24
N GLY A 59 10.04 1.29 5.18
CA GLY A 59 10.40 0.27 6.16
C GLY A 59 10.70 -1.09 5.52
N MET A 60 9.96 -1.51 4.48
CA MET A 60 10.30 -2.71 3.71
C MET A 60 11.68 -2.61 3.05
N MET A 61 11.98 -1.47 2.44
CA MET A 61 13.28 -1.26 1.80
C MET A 61 14.40 -1.31 2.86
N ASP A 62 14.22 -0.66 4.00
CA ASP A 62 15.26 -0.59 5.03
C ASP A 62 15.45 -1.91 5.80
N TYR A 63 14.43 -2.76 5.90
CA TYR A 63 14.50 -3.99 6.70
C TYR A 63 15.24 -5.15 6.03
N LEU A 64 15.15 -5.31 4.71
CA LEU A 64 15.70 -6.50 4.02
C LEU A 64 17.17 -6.79 4.37
N PRO A 65 18.09 -5.80 4.40
CA PRO A 65 19.48 -6.05 4.79
C PRO A 65 19.62 -6.62 6.22
N THR A 66 18.85 -6.11 7.17
CA THR A 66 18.84 -6.61 8.55
C THR A 66 18.32 -8.03 8.61
N TYR A 67 17.21 -8.31 7.91
CA TYR A 67 16.66 -9.66 7.78
C TYR A 67 17.69 -10.69 7.28
N LEU A 68 18.42 -10.36 6.22
CA LEU A 68 19.45 -11.23 5.64
C LEU A 68 20.65 -11.43 6.57
N LEU A 69 21.01 -10.39 7.33
CA LEU A 69 22.14 -10.44 8.26
C LEU A 69 21.84 -11.27 9.52
N GLU A 70 20.65 -11.11 10.09
CA GLU A 70 20.28 -11.72 11.36
C GLU A 70 19.84 -13.18 11.23
N ASN A 71 19.48 -13.63 10.03
CA ASN A 71 18.88 -14.95 9.79
C ASN A 71 19.68 -15.81 8.81
N GLN A 72 21.02 -15.70 8.81
CA GLN A 72 21.87 -16.42 7.85
C GLN A 72 21.65 -17.94 7.85
N ASP A 73 21.50 -18.52 9.04
CA ASP A 73 21.38 -19.97 9.26
C ASP A 73 19.94 -20.51 9.18
N ARG A 74 18.96 -19.63 8.94
CA ARG A 74 17.54 -19.98 8.90
C ARG A 74 17.04 -19.96 7.47
N GLN A 75 15.96 -20.70 7.22
CA GLN A 75 15.26 -20.60 5.95
C GLN A 75 14.53 -19.27 5.87
N LYS A 76 14.53 -18.69 4.67
CA LYS A 76 14.08 -17.32 4.42
C LYS A 76 12.92 -17.34 3.45
N MET A 77 11.78 -16.82 3.89
CA MET A 77 10.58 -16.74 3.09
C MET A 77 10.11 -15.29 2.91
N LEU A 78 9.79 -14.91 1.66
CA LEU A 78 9.17 -13.64 1.32
C LEU A 78 7.78 -13.89 0.74
N ILE A 79 6.76 -13.22 1.25
CA ILE A 79 5.51 -13.03 0.51
C ILE A 79 5.41 -11.57 0.06
N PHE A 80 5.20 -11.35 -1.22
CA PHE A 80 5.16 -10.03 -1.84
C PHE A 80 3.82 -9.81 -2.53
N GLY A 81 3.24 -8.61 -2.41
CA GLY A 81 2.00 -8.33 -3.12
C GLY A 81 1.33 -7.02 -2.74
N SER A 82 0.01 -7.05 -2.83
CA SER A 82 -0.90 -5.93 -2.64
C SER A 82 -1.34 -5.74 -1.18
N SER A 83 -2.40 -4.95 -0.98
CA SER A 83 -3.09 -4.89 0.31
C SER A 83 -3.68 -6.24 0.75
N MET A 84 -3.94 -7.17 -0.18
CA MET A 84 -4.41 -8.51 0.18
C MET A 84 -3.30 -9.32 0.86
N VAL A 85 -2.05 -9.27 0.38
CA VAL A 85 -0.91 -9.83 1.14
C VAL A 85 -0.72 -9.08 2.47
N GLN A 86 -0.81 -7.75 2.47
CA GLN A 86 -0.69 -6.96 3.70
C GLN A 86 -1.70 -7.39 4.77
N ALA A 87 -2.93 -7.71 4.34
CA ALA A 87 -4.04 -8.09 5.20
C ALA A 87 -4.20 -9.60 5.39
N GLY A 88 -3.51 -10.42 4.60
CA GLY A 88 -3.81 -11.85 4.46
C GLY A 88 -2.70 -12.78 4.93
N PHE A 89 -1.55 -12.26 5.36
CA PHE A 89 -0.44 -13.10 5.82
C PHE A 89 0.17 -12.59 7.13
N GLU A 90 0.24 -13.46 8.14
CA GLU A 90 0.89 -13.18 9.41
C GLU A 90 2.21 -13.97 9.59
N PRO A 91 3.38 -13.32 9.46
CA PRO A 91 4.67 -13.98 9.57
C PRO A 91 4.88 -14.76 10.87
N TYR A 92 4.37 -14.24 12.00
CA TYR A 92 4.51 -14.91 13.29
C TYR A 92 3.76 -16.23 13.36
N GLN A 93 2.57 -16.27 12.77
CA GLN A 93 1.76 -17.48 12.77
C GLN A 93 2.35 -18.51 11.81
N PHE A 94 2.77 -18.09 10.61
CA PHE A 94 3.43 -18.94 9.64
C PHE A 94 4.67 -19.62 10.23
N ASP A 95 5.60 -18.82 10.76
CA ASP A 95 6.85 -19.32 11.33
C ASP A 95 6.61 -20.24 12.53
N SER A 96 5.64 -19.90 13.38
CA SER A 96 5.32 -20.74 14.55
C SER A 96 4.71 -22.08 14.16
N HIS A 97 3.82 -22.09 13.17
CA HIS A 97 3.18 -23.30 12.68
C HIS A 97 4.20 -24.26 12.05
N LEU A 98 5.17 -23.73 11.30
CA LEU A 98 6.26 -24.53 10.73
C LEU A 98 7.27 -24.99 11.78
N ALA A 99 7.55 -24.16 12.80
CA ALA A 99 8.39 -24.57 13.93
C ALA A 99 7.81 -25.77 14.70
N GLU A 100 6.48 -25.86 14.83
CA GLU A 100 5.80 -27.03 15.40
C GLU A 100 6.01 -28.32 14.57
N GLN A 101 6.36 -28.17 13.29
CA GLN A 101 6.72 -29.26 12.37
C GLN A 101 8.24 -29.50 12.30
N GLY A 102 9.04 -28.73 13.05
CA GLY A 102 10.51 -28.84 13.08
C GLY A 102 11.22 -28.08 11.96
N ILE A 103 10.53 -27.19 11.25
CA ILE A 103 11.07 -26.35 10.18
C ILE A 103 11.44 -24.98 10.75
N ASP A 104 12.71 -24.59 10.64
CA ASP A 104 13.20 -23.29 11.15
C ASP A 104 13.25 -22.23 10.03
N VAL A 105 12.12 -21.52 9.89
CA VAL A 105 11.94 -20.45 8.92
C VAL A 105 11.78 -19.09 9.58
N VAL A 106 12.22 -18.05 8.88
CA VAL A 106 11.80 -16.68 9.10
C VAL A 106 11.06 -16.16 7.87
N SER A 107 9.82 -15.71 8.04
CA SER A 107 9.04 -15.11 6.96
C SER A 107 8.90 -13.60 7.12
N ILE A 108 8.70 -12.91 5.99
CA ILE A 108 8.44 -11.46 5.94
C ILE A 108 7.28 -11.13 4.98
N ASN A 109 6.45 -10.16 5.38
CA ASN A 109 5.30 -9.67 4.62
C ASN A 109 5.62 -8.37 3.88
N TYR A 110 5.71 -8.44 2.55
CA TYR A 110 5.94 -7.31 1.65
C TYR A 110 4.66 -6.96 0.84
N GLY A 111 3.49 -7.05 1.49
CA GLY A 111 2.23 -6.57 0.92
C GLY A 111 2.08 -5.05 1.05
N VAL A 112 1.76 -4.36 -0.05
CA VAL A 112 1.54 -2.90 -0.07
C VAL A 112 0.23 -2.55 -0.76
N GLY A 113 -0.65 -1.83 -0.07
CA GLY A 113 -1.87 -1.31 -0.67
C GLY A 113 -1.62 -0.22 -1.71
N ASN A 114 -2.54 -0.12 -2.68
CA ASN A 114 -2.64 0.97 -3.66
C ASN A 114 -1.42 1.18 -4.59
N LEU A 115 -0.55 0.18 -4.74
CA LEU A 115 0.47 0.18 -5.78
C LEU A 115 0.08 -0.80 -6.89
N ASP A 116 0.03 -0.35 -8.13
CA ASP A 116 -0.07 -1.25 -9.28
C ASP A 116 1.29 -1.90 -9.61
N PRO A 117 1.34 -2.88 -10.53
CA PRO A 117 2.57 -3.60 -10.86
C PRO A 117 3.70 -2.72 -11.40
N GLU A 118 3.45 -1.58 -12.04
CA GLU A 118 4.56 -0.71 -12.49
C GLU A 118 5.33 -0.17 -11.30
N PHE A 119 4.63 0.21 -10.24
CA PHE A 119 5.29 0.73 -9.04
C PHE A 119 5.88 -0.39 -8.20
N GLN A 120 5.19 -1.51 -8.06
CA GLN A 120 5.71 -2.67 -7.33
C GLN A 120 6.99 -3.23 -7.97
N GLN A 121 7.16 -3.10 -9.29
CA GLN A 121 8.39 -3.49 -9.99
C GLN A 121 9.64 -2.76 -9.47
N TYR A 122 9.53 -1.50 -9.03
CA TYR A 122 10.69 -0.82 -8.41
C TYR A 122 11.15 -1.51 -7.13
N LEU A 123 10.20 -2.03 -6.35
CA LEU A 123 10.48 -2.75 -5.10
C LEU A 123 11.08 -4.12 -5.36
N THR A 124 10.56 -4.88 -6.31
CA THR A 124 11.14 -6.21 -6.65
C THR A 124 12.55 -6.08 -7.19
N ARG A 125 12.84 -5.04 -7.98
CA ARG A 125 14.21 -4.72 -8.45
C ARG A 125 15.14 -4.36 -7.30
N ASP A 126 14.67 -3.62 -6.30
CA ASP A 126 15.45 -3.29 -5.11
C ASP A 126 15.74 -4.53 -4.25
N VAL A 127 14.74 -5.39 -4.05
CA VAL A 127 14.88 -6.69 -3.37
C VAL A 127 15.93 -7.54 -4.07
N ARG A 128 15.80 -7.71 -5.39
CA ARG A 128 16.76 -8.44 -6.22
C ARG A 128 18.18 -7.91 -6.04
N ARG A 129 18.36 -6.61 -6.22
CA ARG A 129 19.68 -5.95 -6.12
C ARG A 129 20.31 -6.17 -4.73
N LYS A 130 19.52 -6.13 -3.66
CA LYS A 130 20.02 -6.34 -2.29
C LYS A 130 20.42 -7.79 -2.04
N LEU A 131 19.63 -8.75 -2.50
CA LEU A 131 19.96 -10.18 -2.41
C LEU A 131 21.21 -10.53 -3.23
N GLU A 132 21.29 -10.05 -4.48
CA GLU A 132 22.48 -10.21 -5.34
C GLU A 132 23.73 -9.60 -4.69
N ALA A 133 23.62 -8.39 -4.12
CA ALA A 133 24.73 -7.73 -3.43
C ALA A 133 25.16 -8.46 -2.15
N ALA A 134 24.22 -9.11 -1.45
CA ALA A 134 24.52 -9.93 -0.28
C ALA A 134 25.05 -11.32 -0.65
N GLY A 135 24.99 -11.71 -1.93
CA GLY A 135 25.30 -13.08 -2.36
C GLY A 135 24.38 -14.13 -1.74
N GLN A 136 23.14 -13.75 -1.44
CA GLN A 136 22.13 -14.61 -0.81
C GLN A 136 20.92 -14.78 -1.72
N LYS A 137 20.19 -15.87 -1.50
CA LYS A 137 18.88 -16.14 -2.08
C LYS A 137 17.86 -16.41 -0.99
N LEU A 138 16.59 -16.26 -1.33
CA LEU A 138 15.47 -16.68 -0.51
C LEU A 138 15.17 -18.16 -0.78
N ASP A 139 14.86 -18.93 0.24
CA ASP A 139 14.46 -20.33 0.09
C ASP A 139 13.10 -20.42 -0.61
N LEU A 140 12.16 -19.56 -0.20
CA LEU A 140 10.82 -19.47 -0.79
C LEU A 140 10.39 -18.03 -1.04
N THR A 141 9.93 -17.74 -2.26
CA THR A 141 9.20 -16.50 -2.57
C THR A 141 7.81 -16.78 -3.11
N LEU A 142 6.81 -16.19 -2.47
CA LEU A 142 5.43 -16.16 -2.97
C LEU A 142 5.11 -14.76 -3.48
N LEU A 143 4.75 -14.64 -4.75
CA LEU A 143 4.30 -13.38 -5.34
C LEU A 143 2.80 -13.44 -5.62
N GLU A 144 2.04 -12.57 -4.96
CA GLU A 144 0.61 -12.43 -5.27
C GLU A 144 0.41 -11.93 -6.70
N PHE A 145 -0.37 -12.68 -7.47
CA PHE A 145 -1.05 -12.15 -8.65
C PHE A 145 -2.46 -11.71 -8.28
N ASN A 146 -2.65 -10.40 -8.16
CA ASN A 146 -3.96 -9.79 -8.00
C ASN A 146 -4.50 -9.33 -9.36
N PRO A 147 -5.50 -10.01 -9.95
CA PRO A 147 -5.98 -9.65 -11.29
C PRO A 147 -6.58 -8.25 -11.34
N PHE A 148 -7.04 -7.70 -10.22
CA PHE A 148 -7.59 -6.33 -10.14
C PHE A 148 -6.51 -5.25 -10.19
N GLN A 149 -5.25 -5.64 -10.03
CA GLN A 149 -4.12 -4.73 -10.15
C GLN A 149 -3.59 -4.61 -11.58
N THR A 150 -4.05 -5.47 -12.50
CA THR A 150 -3.62 -5.46 -13.91
C THR A 150 -4.71 -5.02 -14.87
N THR A 151 -5.78 -4.38 -14.40
CA THR A 151 -6.86 -3.88 -15.26
C THR A 151 -6.62 -2.46 -15.77
N VAL A 152 -7.28 -2.10 -16.88
CA VAL A 152 -7.28 -0.74 -17.44
C VAL A 152 -7.82 0.27 -16.44
N ALA A 153 -8.86 -0.10 -15.67
CA ALA A 153 -9.39 0.72 -14.59
C ALA A 153 -8.31 1.04 -13.55
N ARG A 154 -7.54 0.03 -13.13
CA ARG A 154 -6.42 0.24 -12.22
C ARG A 154 -5.33 1.10 -12.83
N GLY A 155 -4.98 0.87 -14.10
CA GLY A 155 -3.97 1.65 -14.80
C GLY A 155 -4.28 3.15 -14.82
N ALA A 156 -5.53 3.50 -15.12
CA ALA A 156 -5.99 4.89 -15.08
C ALA A 156 -5.91 5.50 -13.67
N PHE A 157 -6.20 4.72 -12.63
CA PHE A 157 -6.03 5.16 -11.24
C PHE A 157 -4.55 5.36 -10.87
N GLY A 158 -3.68 4.43 -11.28
CA GLY A 158 -2.23 4.49 -11.06
C GLY A 158 -1.61 5.76 -11.64
N ASP A 159 -2.04 6.18 -12.82
CA ASP A 159 -1.55 7.40 -13.48
C ASP A 159 -1.79 8.69 -12.66
N ILE A 160 -2.85 8.74 -11.86
CA ILE A 160 -3.14 9.87 -10.95
C ILE A 160 -2.05 9.98 -9.86
N THR A 161 -1.55 8.83 -9.41
CA THR A 161 -0.58 8.71 -8.31
C THR A 161 0.88 8.55 -8.76
N ARG A 162 1.13 8.51 -10.07
CA ARG A 162 2.42 8.18 -10.67
C ARG A 162 3.59 8.99 -10.14
N ASP A 163 3.50 10.32 -10.20
CA ASP A 163 4.59 11.20 -9.75
C ASP A 163 4.89 11.04 -8.24
N GLN A 164 3.89 10.68 -7.44
CA GLN A 164 4.11 10.40 -6.01
C GLN A 164 4.86 9.10 -5.81
N ASN A 165 4.38 8.02 -6.42
CA ASN A 165 4.98 6.70 -6.27
C ASN A 165 6.42 6.72 -6.82
N GLU A 166 6.65 7.31 -7.99
CA GLU A 166 7.99 7.45 -8.57
C GLU A 166 8.92 8.32 -7.71
N ALA A 167 8.45 9.44 -7.15
CA ALA A 167 9.30 10.28 -6.29
C ALA A 167 9.86 9.50 -5.09
N ILE A 168 9.10 8.54 -4.57
CA ILE A 168 9.50 7.70 -3.43
C ILE A 168 10.36 6.52 -3.88
N LEU A 169 9.92 5.81 -4.92
CA LEU A 169 10.45 4.50 -5.30
C LEU A 169 11.67 4.57 -6.21
N LEU A 170 11.83 5.64 -6.99
CA LEU A 170 12.97 5.78 -7.88
C LEU A 170 14.28 5.92 -7.10
N THR A 171 15.33 5.31 -7.65
CA THR A 171 16.70 5.49 -7.17
C THR A 171 17.19 6.91 -7.49
N ALA A 172 18.27 7.35 -6.84
CA ALA A 172 18.88 8.64 -7.15
C ALA A 172 19.34 8.73 -8.62
N SER A 173 19.82 7.62 -9.21
CA SER A 173 20.19 7.56 -10.62
C SER A 173 18.97 7.66 -11.54
N ASP A 174 17.85 7.01 -11.19
CA ASP A 174 16.63 7.08 -12.01
C ASP A 174 16.02 8.48 -11.94
N LEU A 175 16.00 9.12 -10.77
CA LEU A 175 15.56 10.50 -10.62
C LEU A 175 16.43 11.47 -11.44
N TRP A 176 17.75 11.23 -11.47
CA TRP A 176 18.67 12.03 -12.27
C TRP A 176 18.43 11.83 -13.77
N ALA A 177 18.23 10.59 -14.22
CA ALA A 177 17.88 10.28 -15.61
C ALA A 177 16.58 10.98 -16.02
N THR A 178 15.53 10.91 -15.19
CA THR A 178 14.27 11.63 -15.41
C THR A 178 14.49 13.14 -15.49
N THR A 179 15.38 13.69 -14.67
CA THR A 179 15.71 15.13 -14.69
C THR A 179 16.44 15.54 -15.95
N LEU A 180 17.30 14.68 -16.51
CA LEU A 180 17.99 14.94 -17.78
C LEU A 180 17.05 14.88 -18.98
N GLU A 181 16.08 13.97 -18.96
CA GLU A 181 15.08 13.82 -20.02
C GLU A 181 14.01 14.92 -19.97
N ASP A 182 13.46 15.18 -18.78
CA ASP A 182 12.48 16.23 -18.51
C ASP A 182 12.83 16.97 -17.21
N PRO A 183 13.55 18.11 -17.29
CA PRO A 183 13.95 18.89 -16.12
C PRO A 183 12.77 19.35 -15.25
N ASN A 184 11.61 19.63 -15.87
CA ASN A 184 10.43 20.08 -15.12
C ASN A 184 9.82 18.93 -14.30
N ARG A 185 9.76 17.73 -14.89
CA ARG A 185 9.35 16.52 -14.16
C ARG A 185 10.35 16.14 -13.09
N GLY A 186 11.65 16.17 -13.38
CA GLY A 186 12.70 15.91 -12.40
C GLY A 186 12.61 16.83 -11.18
N LEU A 187 12.47 18.14 -11.38
CA LEU A 187 12.27 19.11 -10.30
C LEU A 187 10.98 18.85 -9.51
N ARG A 188 9.91 18.41 -10.17
CA ARG A 188 8.64 18.07 -9.52
C ARG A 188 8.77 16.84 -8.63
N LEU A 189 9.40 15.76 -9.11
CA LEU A 189 9.67 14.56 -8.32
C LEU A 189 10.58 14.90 -7.12
N PHE A 190 11.59 15.74 -7.34
CA PHE A 190 12.44 16.25 -6.26
C PHE A 190 11.61 17.01 -5.22
N ASN A 191 10.71 17.88 -5.67
CA ASN A 191 9.84 18.63 -4.77
C ASN A 191 8.92 17.72 -3.95
N ILE A 192 8.34 16.71 -4.59
CA ILE A 192 7.51 15.71 -3.92
C ILE A 192 8.31 14.98 -2.84
N ARG A 193 9.47 14.41 -3.19
CA ARG A 193 10.26 13.59 -2.27
C ARG A 193 10.80 14.39 -1.08
N TRP A 194 11.42 15.55 -1.33
CA TRP A 194 12.20 16.25 -0.30
C TRP A 194 11.51 17.44 0.35
N PHE A 195 10.47 18.02 -0.28
CA PHE A 195 9.78 19.21 0.26
C PHE A 195 8.31 18.96 0.63
N ARG A 196 7.69 17.90 0.10
CA ARG A 196 6.28 17.56 0.38
C ARG A 196 6.10 16.21 1.07
N ASN A 197 7.18 15.65 1.62
CA ASN A 197 7.18 14.35 2.29
C ASN A 197 6.50 13.23 1.49
N GLY A 198 6.69 13.24 0.16
CA GLY A 198 6.11 12.24 -0.74
C GLY A 198 4.64 12.46 -1.10
N ILE A 199 4.08 13.67 -0.95
CA ILE A 199 2.69 13.97 -1.34
C ILE A 199 2.66 14.83 -2.61
N SER A 200 2.01 14.35 -3.68
CA SER A 200 1.86 15.11 -4.94
C SER A 200 0.67 16.09 -4.90
N ALA A 201 0.73 17.15 -5.71
CA ALA A 201 -0.41 18.07 -5.84
C ALA A 201 -1.62 17.39 -6.51
N GLN A 202 -1.38 16.46 -7.46
CA GLN A 202 -2.46 15.69 -8.06
C GLN A 202 -3.19 14.83 -7.03
N LEU A 203 -2.46 14.18 -6.11
CA LEU A 203 -3.09 13.40 -5.04
C LEU A 203 -3.96 14.30 -4.15
N LEU A 204 -3.42 15.46 -3.74
CA LEU A 204 -4.17 16.44 -2.95
C LEU A 204 -5.48 16.85 -3.62
N SER A 205 -5.48 17.10 -4.93
CA SER A 205 -6.70 17.41 -5.68
C SER A 205 -7.65 16.21 -5.81
N SER A 206 -7.11 15.00 -5.98
CA SER A 206 -7.91 13.78 -6.18
C SER A 206 -8.64 13.33 -4.91
N VAL A 207 -8.13 13.67 -3.73
CA VAL A 207 -8.79 13.36 -2.44
C VAL A 207 -10.17 14.02 -2.36
N PHE A 208 -10.31 15.23 -2.91
CA PHE A 208 -11.59 15.95 -2.97
C PHE A 208 -12.56 15.40 -4.02
N THR A 209 -12.11 14.56 -4.94
CA THR A 209 -12.96 13.91 -5.95
C THR A 209 -13.29 12.46 -5.60
N ILE A 210 -12.40 11.77 -4.89
CA ILE A 210 -12.58 10.36 -4.46
C ILE A 210 -13.50 10.27 -3.23
N SER A 211 -13.57 11.30 -2.39
CA SER A 211 -14.43 11.31 -1.18
C SER A 211 -15.93 11.25 -1.48
N ASP A 212 -16.36 11.62 -2.68
CA ASP A 212 -17.77 11.59 -3.07
C ASP A 212 -18.23 10.20 -3.55
N ASP A 213 -17.31 9.31 -3.95
CA ASP A 213 -17.60 7.98 -4.50
C ASP A 213 -17.83 6.90 -3.42
N ASP A 214 -17.58 7.21 -2.14
CA ASP A 214 -17.77 6.27 -1.02
C ASP A 214 -19.23 6.17 -0.56
N ASN A 215 -20.15 6.91 -1.16
CA ASN A 215 -21.56 6.93 -0.77
C ASN A 215 -22.44 6.32 -1.86
N ILE A 216 -23.21 5.30 -1.49
CA ILE A 216 -24.31 4.81 -2.33
C ILE A 216 -25.45 5.82 -2.21
N PRO A 217 -25.94 6.39 -3.33
CA PRO A 217 -27.06 7.33 -3.30
C PRO A 217 -28.27 6.78 -2.54
N GLY A 218 -28.74 7.50 -1.53
CA GLY A 218 -29.89 7.12 -0.70
C GLY A 218 -29.58 6.20 0.48
N GLN A 219 -28.31 5.93 0.77
CA GLN A 219 -27.85 5.16 1.95
C GLN A 219 -26.83 5.94 2.81
N GLU A 220 -26.75 7.26 2.65
CA GLU A 220 -25.72 8.10 3.27
C GLU A 220 -25.82 8.12 4.80
N GLU A 221 -27.04 8.10 5.35
CA GLU A 221 -27.28 8.09 6.80
C GLU A 221 -26.86 6.75 7.41
N ASP A 222 -27.30 5.64 6.82
CA ASP A 222 -26.92 4.28 7.25
C ASP A 222 -25.40 4.05 7.16
N ALA A 223 -24.78 4.52 6.08
CA ALA A 223 -23.33 4.44 5.91
C ALA A 223 -22.59 5.26 6.97
N SER A 224 -23.10 6.45 7.30
CA SER A 224 -22.51 7.33 8.33
C SER A 224 -22.61 6.72 9.72
N LEU A 225 -23.79 6.18 10.08
CA LEU A 225 -24.00 5.49 11.36
C LEU A 225 -23.08 4.26 11.49
N ALA A 226 -22.97 3.46 10.44
CA ALA A 226 -22.11 2.28 10.44
C ALA A 226 -20.61 2.65 10.56
N ARG A 227 -20.18 3.78 9.96
CA ARG A 227 -18.81 4.31 10.13
C ARG A 227 -18.56 4.83 11.55
N GLU A 228 -19.54 5.49 12.16
CA GLU A 228 -19.47 5.97 13.54
C GLU A 228 -19.31 4.79 14.50
N GLN A 229 -20.17 3.78 14.40
CA GLN A 229 -20.08 2.55 15.19
C GLN A 229 -18.73 1.85 15.02
N ARG A 230 -18.21 1.76 13.79
CA ARG A 230 -16.87 1.21 13.54
C ARG A 230 -15.78 2.02 14.24
N SER A 231 -15.89 3.35 14.24
CA SER A 231 -14.93 4.23 14.93
C SER A 231 -14.96 4.00 16.44
N GLU A 232 -16.13 3.84 17.04
CA GLU A 232 -16.28 3.51 18.45
C GLU A 232 -15.67 2.15 18.78
N LEU A 233 -15.96 1.13 17.97
CA LEU A 233 -15.39 -0.21 18.13
C LEU A 233 -13.87 -0.23 17.96
N ARG A 234 -13.34 0.58 17.04
CA ARG A 234 -11.89 0.76 16.88
C ARG A 234 -11.27 1.33 18.15
N GLN A 235 -11.89 2.36 18.73
CA GLN A 235 -11.40 2.97 19.97
C GLN A 235 -11.47 1.97 21.13
N SER A 236 -12.60 1.27 21.27
CA SER A 236 -12.75 0.22 22.29
C SER A 236 -11.69 -0.85 22.15
N PHE A 237 -11.39 -1.29 20.93
CA PHE A 237 -10.29 -2.23 20.71
C PHE A 237 -8.95 -1.63 21.11
N GLN A 238 -8.63 -0.40 20.72
CA GLN A 238 -7.39 0.28 21.11
C GLN A 238 -7.23 0.39 22.63
N ASP A 239 -8.32 0.66 23.36
CA ASP A 239 -8.31 0.80 24.82
C ASP A 239 -8.01 -0.54 25.53
N THR A 240 -8.25 -1.67 24.86
CA THR A 240 -7.97 -3.02 25.40
C THR A 240 -6.54 -3.50 25.10
N LEU A 241 -5.76 -2.75 24.32
CA LEU A 241 -4.41 -3.16 23.95
C LEU A 241 -3.41 -2.93 25.08
N PRO A 242 -2.41 -3.80 25.24
CA PRO A 242 -1.24 -3.52 26.07
C PRO A 242 -0.59 -2.18 25.68
N GLU A 243 -0.09 -1.44 26.68
CA GLU A 243 0.60 -0.18 26.44
C GLU A 243 1.79 -0.37 25.47
N GLY A 244 1.85 0.46 24.44
CA GLY A 244 2.89 0.41 23.41
C GLY A 244 2.64 -0.59 22.29
N LEU A 245 1.62 -1.45 22.38
CA LEU A 245 1.28 -2.37 21.30
C LEU A 245 0.49 -1.65 20.19
N ASN A 246 1.03 -1.67 18.97
CA ASN A 246 0.35 -1.15 17.78
C ASN A 246 -0.02 -2.29 16.82
N VAL A 247 -1.32 -2.58 16.74
CA VAL A 247 -1.93 -3.66 15.95
C VAL A 247 -2.37 -3.25 14.54
N PHE A 248 -2.24 -1.96 14.20
CA PHE A 248 -2.48 -1.46 12.84
C PHE A 248 -1.41 -0.43 12.47
N PRO A 249 -0.14 -0.83 12.38
CA PRO A 249 0.90 0.11 12.06
C PRO A 249 0.63 0.68 10.66
N SER A 250 0.51 2.01 10.58
CA SER A 250 0.51 2.76 9.33
C SER A 250 1.84 2.62 8.59
N GLU A 251 2.89 2.25 9.32
CA GLU A 251 4.24 2.00 8.83
C GLU A 251 4.53 0.48 8.78
N TRP A 252 5.64 0.09 8.18
CA TRP A 252 6.07 -1.30 8.21
C TRP A 252 6.73 -1.61 9.55
N SER A 253 6.26 -2.64 10.24
CA SER A 253 6.77 -3.00 11.56
C SER A 253 7.90 -4.02 11.48
N HIS A 254 9.07 -3.64 12.00
CA HIS A 254 10.21 -4.55 12.18
C HIS A 254 9.88 -5.68 13.15
N GLU A 255 9.20 -5.37 14.25
CA GLU A 255 8.77 -6.37 15.23
C GLU A 255 7.80 -7.36 14.58
N LEU A 256 6.84 -6.90 13.78
CA LEU A 256 5.84 -7.78 13.17
C LEU A 256 6.29 -8.38 11.83
N LYS A 257 7.51 -8.10 11.38
CA LYS A 257 8.03 -8.51 10.06
C LYS A 257 7.06 -8.16 8.92
N GLY A 258 6.38 -7.01 9.06
CA GLY A 258 5.36 -6.53 8.13
C GLY A 258 3.95 -7.06 8.35
N GLY A 259 3.74 -8.02 9.26
CA GLY A 259 2.42 -8.46 9.71
C GLY A 259 1.63 -7.37 10.43
N ARG A 260 0.38 -7.65 10.78
CA ARG A 260 -0.52 -6.67 11.41
C ARG A 260 -0.70 -6.93 12.88
N ILE A 261 -0.90 -8.19 13.27
CA ILE A 261 -1.28 -8.55 14.64
C ILE A 261 -0.56 -9.80 15.10
N ASN A 262 0.20 -9.70 16.19
CA ASN A 262 0.62 -10.87 16.95
C ASN A 262 -0.43 -11.20 18.00
N LYS A 263 -1.42 -12.03 17.64
CA LYS A 263 -2.55 -12.40 18.51
C LYS A 263 -2.12 -13.05 19.83
N ARG A 264 -0.92 -13.64 19.91
CA ARG A 264 -0.39 -14.22 21.15
C ARG A 264 -0.12 -13.18 22.24
N GLN A 265 0.00 -11.91 21.88
CA GLN A 265 0.18 -10.79 22.80
C GLN A 265 -1.16 -10.20 23.28
N LEU A 266 -2.29 -10.63 22.71
CA LEU A 266 -3.61 -10.09 23.01
C LEU A 266 -4.26 -10.83 24.18
N SER A 267 -4.95 -10.07 25.03
CA SER A 267 -5.80 -10.64 26.08
C SER A 267 -7.10 -11.20 25.46
N LEU A 268 -7.84 -12.01 26.22
CA LEU A 268 -9.17 -12.47 25.77
C LEU A 268 -10.12 -11.30 25.47
N GLU A 269 -10.06 -10.24 26.29
CA GLU A 269 -10.85 -9.02 26.09
C GLU A 269 -10.44 -8.30 24.79
N SER A 270 -9.14 -8.21 24.51
CA SER A 270 -8.64 -7.61 23.27
C SER A 270 -9.01 -8.43 22.03
N LEU A 271 -9.02 -9.76 22.15
CA LEU A 271 -9.46 -10.65 21.07
C LEU A 271 -10.95 -10.49 20.77
N GLU A 272 -11.80 -10.38 21.80
CA GLU A 272 -13.23 -10.11 21.65
C GLU A 272 -13.48 -8.73 21.02
N ALA A 273 -12.77 -7.70 21.47
CA ALA A 273 -12.86 -6.36 20.89
C ALA A 273 -12.37 -6.31 19.43
N LEU A 274 -11.30 -7.03 19.09
CA LEU A 274 -10.82 -7.19 17.71
C LEU A 274 -11.88 -7.86 16.83
N GLN A 275 -12.55 -8.89 17.34
CA GLN A 275 -13.62 -9.59 16.61
C GLN A 275 -14.79 -8.64 16.34
N ASN A 276 -15.28 -7.94 17.35
CA ASN A 276 -16.36 -6.95 17.19
C ASN A 276 -16.00 -5.84 16.20
N TYR A 277 -14.77 -5.31 16.29
CA TYR A 277 -14.26 -4.34 15.33
C TYR A 277 -14.21 -4.91 13.91
N THR A 278 -13.76 -6.16 13.74
CA THR A 278 -13.70 -6.84 12.45
C THR A 278 -15.09 -7.05 11.85
N ASP A 279 -16.06 -7.46 12.65
CA ASP A 279 -17.43 -7.70 12.20
C ASP A 279 -18.13 -6.41 11.75
N SER A 280 -17.75 -5.26 12.32
CA SER A 280 -18.24 -3.95 11.89
C SER A 280 -17.88 -3.58 10.43
N PHE A 281 -16.92 -4.29 9.83
CA PHE A 281 -16.61 -4.11 8.42
C PHE A 281 -17.70 -4.66 7.49
N ARG A 282 -18.43 -5.68 7.96
CA ARG A 282 -19.42 -6.43 7.19
C ARG A 282 -20.82 -5.83 7.18
N ALA A 283 -20.99 -4.59 7.66
CA ALA A 283 -22.26 -3.89 7.54
C ALA A 283 -22.67 -3.83 6.05
N PRO A 284 -23.90 -4.27 5.66
CA PRO A 284 -24.26 -4.43 4.25
C PRO A 284 -24.04 -3.19 3.38
N VAL A 285 -24.38 -2.01 3.89
CA VAL A 285 -24.16 -0.72 3.22
C VAL A 285 -22.68 -0.46 2.93
N LEU A 286 -21.79 -0.84 3.85
CA LEU A 286 -20.35 -0.63 3.71
C LEU A 286 -19.71 -1.66 2.77
N LEU A 287 -20.20 -2.90 2.77
CA LEU A 287 -19.79 -3.93 1.81
C LEU A 287 -20.22 -3.58 0.38
N ALA A 288 -21.47 -3.13 0.19
CA ALA A 288 -21.95 -2.70 -1.12
C ALA A 288 -21.15 -1.48 -1.64
N ALA A 289 -20.82 -0.53 -0.77
CA ALA A 289 -20.00 0.63 -1.14
C ALA A 289 -18.57 0.20 -1.51
N ASP A 290 -17.95 -0.71 -0.74
CA ASP A 290 -16.64 -1.25 -1.10
C ASP A 290 -16.69 -1.99 -2.45
N GLN A 291 -17.65 -2.88 -2.66
CA GLN A 291 -17.81 -3.60 -3.93
C GLN A 291 -17.90 -2.62 -5.11
N GLN A 292 -18.77 -1.61 -5.02
CA GLN A 292 -18.94 -0.62 -6.09
C GLN A 292 -17.62 0.12 -6.37
N ARG A 293 -16.92 0.55 -5.31
CA ARG A 293 -15.61 1.19 -5.45
C ARG A 293 -14.59 0.27 -6.13
N ARG A 294 -14.56 -1.01 -5.77
CA ARG A 294 -13.66 -2.02 -6.37
C ARG A 294 -13.97 -2.23 -7.85
N ILE A 295 -15.25 -2.24 -8.25
CA ILE A 295 -15.66 -2.32 -9.65
C ILE A 295 -15.11 -1.10 -10.42
N LEU A 296 -15.25 0.10 -9.87
CA LEU A 296 -14.79 1.33 -10.52
C LEU A 296 -13.25 1.44 -10.61
N GLN A 297 -12.53 1.04 -9.56
CA GLN A 297 -11.07 1.25 -9.47
C GLN A 297 -10.24 0.08 -9.99
N GLY A 298 -10.79 -1.14 -9.98
CA GLY A 298 -10.05 -2.37 -10.26
C GLY A 298 -10.72 -3.28 -11.27
N ASP A 299 -11.95 -2.97 -11.72
CA ASP A 299 -12.74 -3.82 -12.62
C ASP A 299 -12.80 -5.28 -12.13
N ILE A 300 -13.20 -5.44 -10.86
CA ILE A 300 -13.20 -6.74 -10.18
C ILE A 300 -14.21 -7.76 -10.73
N GLN A 301 -14.97 -7.43 -11.77
CA GLN A 301 -15.98 -8.33 -12.34
C GLN A 301 -15.72 -8.65 -13.81
N GLU A 302 -15.19 -7.72 -14.61
CA GLU A 302 -15.00 -7.96 -16.06
C GLU A 302 -13.55 -8.26 -16.45
N LEU A 303 -12.60 -7.88 -15.58
CA LEU A 303 -11.15 -8.09 -15.74
C LEU A 303 -10.64 -7.62 -17.10
N GLY A 304 -10.94 -6.36 -17.46
CA GLY A 304 -10.37 -5.69 -18.63
C GLY A 304 -8.88 -5.41 -18.44
N PHE A 305 -8.03 -6.38 -18.76
CA PHE A 305 -6.59 -6.29 -18.51
C PHE A 305 -5.86 -5.21 -19.33
N ASP A 306 -4.90 -4.54 -18.69
CA ASP A 306 -3.93 -3.62 -19.26
C ASP A 306 -2.60 -4.35 -19.50
N GLU A 307 -2.21 -4.45 -20.77
CA GLU A 307 -0.99 -5.12 -21.21
C GLU A 307 0.28 -4.54 -20.58
N ARG A 308 0.32 -3.24 -20.28
CA ARG A 308 1.45 -2.60 -19.60
C ARG A 308 1.62 -3.16 -18.19
N LEU A 309 0.52 -3.28 -17.44
CA LEU A 309 0.54 -3.79 -16.07
C LEU A 309 0.84 -5.29 -16.03
N ILE A 310 0.35 -6.06 -17.02
CA ILE A 310 0.73 -7.47 -17.17
C ILE A 310 2.24 -7.61 -17.38
N LYS A 311 2.84 -6.82 -18.28
CA LYS A 311 4.28 -6.84 -18.52
C LYS A 311 5.09 -6.46 -17.28
N ALA A 312 4.65 -5.43 -16.56
CA ALA A 312 5.28 -5.05 -15.29
C ALA A 312 5.23 -6.19 -14.26
N PHE A 313 4.07 -6.87 -14.15
CA PHE A 313 3.94 -8.03 -13.29
C PHE A 313 4.87 -9.18 -13.71
N ILE A 314 4.96 -9.51 -15.00
CA ILE A 314 5.88 -10.53 -15.51
C ILE A 314 7.35 -10.18 -15.19
N ASN A 315 7.72 -8.90 -15.26
CA ASN A 315 9.05 -8.46 -14.84
C ASN A 315 9.29 -8.66 -13.34
N MET A 316 8.28 -8.39 -12.50
CA MET A 316 8.35 -8.66 -11.06
C MET A 316 8.59 -10.14 -10.78
N VAL A 317 7.89 -11.03 -11.50
CA VAL A 317 8.11 -12.48 -11.42
C VAL A 317 9.56 -12.82 -11.73
N ASN A 318 10.08 -12.32 -12.85
CA ASN A 318 11.46 -12.57 -13.27
C ASN A 318 12.50 -12.03 -12.27
N ASP A 319 12.26 -10.86 -11.69
CA ASP A 319 13.17 -10.25 -10.72
C ASP A 319 13.28 -11.07 -9.44
N LEU A 320 12.16 -11.54 -8.91
CA LEU A 320 12.14 -12.35 -7.68
C LEU A 320 12.59 -13.79 -7.93
N ASN A 321 12.27 -14.37 -9.08
CA ASN A 321 12.68 -15.74 -9.45
C ASN A 321 14.21 -15.84 -9.53
N ALA A 322 14.88 -14.80 -10.02
CA ALA A 322 16.34 -14.76 -10.13
C ALA A 322 17.07 -14.88 -8.77
N VAL A 323 16.38 -14.53 -7.67
CA VAL A 323 16.96 -14.47 -6.31
C VAL A 323 16.26 -15.40 -5.32
N SER A 324 15.53 -16.38 -5.83
CA SER A 324 14.86 -17.41 -5.03
C SER A 324 15.38 -18.81 -5.41
N GLU A 325 15.32 -19.75 -4.47
CA GLU A 325 15.50 -21.18 -4.74
C GLU A 325 14.18 -21.78 -5.25
N HIS A 326 13.06 -21.48 -4.58
CA HIS A 326 11.71 -21.74 -5.07
C HIS A 326 10.90 -20.46 -5.17
N MET A 327 10.16 -20.32 -6.28
CA MET A 327 9.21 -19.23 -6.47
C MET A 327 7.88 -19.77 -7.00
N GLU A 328 6.79 -19.28 -6.44
CA GLU A 328 5.45 -19.43 -7.03
C GLU A 328 4.74 -18.08 -7.12
N VAL A 329 3.90 -17.96 -8.15
CA VAL A 329 2.88 -16.93 -8.20
C VAL A 329 1.61 -17.48 -7.58
N VAL A 330 0.93 -16.71 -6.73
CA VAL A 330 -0.29 -17.15 -6.04
C VAL A 330 -1.45 -16.20 -6.32
N LEU A 331 -2.61 -16.73 -6.68
CA LEU A 331 -3.87 -15.98 -6.58
C LEU A 331 -4.41 -16.18 -5.18
N LEU A 332 -4.53 -15.10 -4.42
CA LEU A 332 -5.12 -15.15 -3.08
C LEU A 332 -6.62 -15.49 -3.17
N PRO A 333 -7.20 -16.04 -2.08
CA PRO A 333 -8.64 -16.28 -1.97
C PRO A 333 -9.46 -15.03 -2.31
N ARG A 334 -10.63 -15.24 -2.92
CA ARG A 334 -11.58 -14.17 -3.19
C ARG A 334 -12.84 -14.35 -2.35
N ASN A 335 -13.52 -13.24 -2.07
CA ASN A 335 -14.83 -13.29 -1.46
C ASN A 335 -15.88 -13.66 -2.53
N THR A 336 -16.25 -14.93 -2.60
CA THR A 336 -17.13 -15.46 -3.66
C THR A 336 -18.58 -14.95 -3.59
N ASP A 337 -19.00 -14.38 -2.46
CA ASP A 337 -20.30 -13.69 -2.36
C ASP A 337 -20.32 -12.35 -3.12
N TRP A 338 -19.16 -11.69 -3.23
CA TRP A 338 -19.05 -10.33 -3.76
C TRP A 338 -18.29 -10.25 -5.10
N ILE A 339 -17.43 -11.23 -5.37
CA ILE A 339 -16.66 -11.35 -6.62
C ILE A 339 -17.10 -12.61 -7.34
N VAL A 340 -18.05 -12.44 -8.27
CA VAL A 340 -18.56 -13.53 -9.09
C VAL A 340 -18.17 -13.30 -10.55
N TYR A 341 -17.37 -14.21 -11.09
CA TYR A 341 -17.00 -14.16 -12.51
C TYR A 341 -18.01 -14.89 -13.38
N ARG A 342 -18.32 -14.27 -14.51
CA ARG A 342 -18.98 -14.97 -15.62
C ARG A 342 -17.98 -15.96 -16.25
N PRO A 343 -18.44 -17.06 -16.87
CA PRO A 343 -17.54 -18.05 -17.48
C PRO A 343 -16.53 -17.44 -18.46
N GLU A 344 -16.94 -16.44 -19.25
CA GLU A 344 -16.02 -15.74 -20.16
C GLU A 344 -14.90 -14.96 -19.44
N VAL A 345 -15.17 -14.44 -18.24
CA VAL A 345 -14.20 -13.69 -17.42
C VAL A 345 -13.22 -14.67 -16.79
N GLN A 346 -13.71 -15.79 -16.24
CA GLN A 346 -12.83 -16.86 -15.72
C GLN A 346 -11.86 -17.34 -16.80
N GLN A 347 -12.35 -17.59 -18.03
CA GLN A 347 -11.47 -17.98 -19.14
C GLN A 347 -10.42 -16.92 -19.50
N LYS A 348 -10.72 -15.62 -19.33
CA LYS A 348 -9.70 -14.56 -19.52
C LYS A 348 -8.62 -14.66 -18.45
N LEU A 349 -9.02 -14.86 -17.18
CA LEU A 349 -8.11 -15.03 -16.06
C LEU A 349 -7.22 -16.27 -16.28
N ASP A 350 -7.81 -17.42 -16.60
CA ASP A 350 -7.09 -18.67 -16.84
C ASP A 350 -6.03 -18.51 -17.95
N ARG A 351 -6.38 -17.83 -19.05
CA ARG A 351 -5.41 -17.52 -20.13
C ARG A 351 -4.27 -16.64 -19.67
N LEU A 352 -4.54 -15.67 -18.80
CA LEU A 352 -3.51 -14.80 -18.26
C LEU A 352 -2.60 -15.53 -17.29
N MET A 353 -3.14 -16.39 -16.42
CA MET A 353 -2.35 -17.27 -15.55
C MET A 353 -1.43 -18.18 -16.38
N GLN A 354 -1.97 -18.83 -17.41
CA GLN A 354 -1.16 -19.66 -18.31
C GLN A 354 -0.05 -18.84 -18.98
N ARG A 355 -0.35 -17.63 -19.44
CA ARG A 355 0.64 -16.73 -20.04
C ARG A 355 1.76 -16.36 -19.06
N ILE A 356 1.43 -16.05 -17.80
CA ILE A 356 2.45 -15.78 -16.76
C ILE A 356 3.39 -16.98 -16.64
N THR A 357 2.84 -18.20 -16.55
CA THR A 357 3.65 -19.42 -16.48
C THR A 357 4.48 -19.65 -17.74
N ASP A 358 3.90 -19.48 -18.93
CA ASP A 358 4.60 -19.69 -20.20
C ASP A 358 5.76 -18.71 -20.40
N GLU A 359 5.60 -17.44 -19.99
CA GLU A 359 6.62 -16.40 -20.19
C GLU A 359 7.73 -16.43 -19.12
N THR A 360 7.46 -16.94 -17.92
CA THR A 360 8.40 -16.88 -16.77
C THR A 360 8.96 -18.23 -16.37
N GLY A 361 8.29 -19.32 -16.74
CA GLY A 361 8.56 -20.66 -16.23
C GLY A 361 8.13 -20.87 -14.77
N VAL A 362 7.52 -19.86 -14.13
CA VAL A 362 7.06 -19.92 -12.73
C VAL A 362 5.60 -20.36 -12.69
N PRO A 363 5.25 -21.39 -11.88
CA PRO A 363 3.86 -21.84 -11.78
C PRO A 363 2.99 -20.79 -11.10
N VAL A 364 1.72 -20.72 -11.54
CA VAL A 364 0.68 -19.95 -10.88
C VAL A 364 -0.24 -20.91 -10.12
N ARG A 365 -0.33 -20.74 -8.80
CA ARG A 365 -1.23 -21.50 -7.93
C ARG A 365 -2.46 -20.67 -7.60
N ASP A 366 -3.62 -21.29 -7.76
CA ASP A 366 -4.91 -20.64 -7.57
C ASP A 366 -5.54 -21.04 -6.23
N PHE A 367 -5.74 -20.08 -5.33
CA PHE A 367 -6.47 -20.25 -4.07
C PHE A 367 -7.83 -19.52 -4.05
N GLN A 368 -8.31 -18.99 -5.18
CA GLN A 368 -9.50 -18.13 -5.23
C GLN A 368 -10.72 -18.81 -4.61
N ASP A 369 -10.94 -20.08 -4.91
CA ASP A 369 -12.10 -20.87 -4.50
C ASP A 369 -11.72 -22.05 -3.60
N HIS A 370 -10.67 -21.91 -2.77
CA HIS A 370 -10.20 -22.98 -1.89
C HIS A 370 -11.21 -23.28 -0.77
N ASP A 371 -11.55 -24.56 -0.56
CA ASP A 371 -12.62 -24.99 0.36
C ASP A 371 -12.42 -24.56 1.83
N ASP A 372 -11.17 -24.40 2.27
CA ASP A 372 -10.83 -23.96 3.63
C ASP A 372 -11.09 -22.47 3.88
N ILE A 373 -11.39 -21.68 2.85
CA ILE A 373 -11.61 -20.23 2.94
C ILE A 373 -13.03 -19.89 2.49
N THR A 374 -13.87 -19.41 3.42
CA THR A 374 -15.28 -19.09 3.13
C THR A 374 -15.51 -17.57 3.00
N PRO A 375 -16.62 -17.13 2.38
CA PRO A 375 -16.96 -15.70 2.26
C PRO A 375 -17.00 -14.95 3.60
N GLU A 376 -17.43 -15.60 4.67
CA GLU A 376 -17.49 -15.03 6.02
C GLU A 376 -16.10 -14.76 6.59
N MET A 377 -15.04 -15.34 6.03
CA MET A 377 -13.67 -15.09 6.45
C MET A 377 -13.09 -13.78 5.92
N PHE A 378 -13.82 -13.02 5.10
CA PHE A 378 -13.40 -11.71 4.60
C PHE A 378 -13.94 -10.57 5.45
N LEU A 379 -13.22 -9.46 5.56
CA LEU A 379 -13.72 -8.23 6.18
C LEU A 379 -14.41 -7.30 5.17
N ASP A 380 -14.01 -7.36 3.90
CA ASP A 380 -14.61 -6.60 2.79
C ASP A 380 -14.71 -7.46 1.52
N ALA A 381 -14.89 -6.84 0.34
CA ALA A 381 -15.01 -7.61 -0.90
C ALA A 381 -13.72 -8.35 -1.29
N THR A 382 -12.55 -8.00 -0.74
CA THR A 382 -11.24 -8.50 -1.20
C THR A 382 -10.28 -8.95 -0.08
N HIS A 383 -10.42 -8.44 1.14
CA HIS A 383 -9.44 -8.66 2.22
C HIS A 383 -9.94 -9.68 3.23
N LEU A 384 -9.06 -10.61 3.59
CA LEU A 384 -9.28 -11.53 4.70
C LEU A 384 -9.44 -10.75 6.00
N SER A 385 -10.30 -11.28 6.87
CA SER A 385 -10.59 -10.71 8.18
C SER A 385 -9.43 -10.88 9.14
N PHE A 386 -9.29 -9.94 10.08
CA PHE A 386 -8.26 -10.00 11.12
C PHE A 386 -8.43 -11.20 12.08
N GLY A 387 -9.61 -11.83 12.08
CA GLY A 387 -9.95 -13.02 12.85
C GLY A 387 -9.59 -14.29 12.08
N ASP A 388 -10.60 -15.11 11.78
CA ASP A 388 -10.42 -16.45 11.23
C ASP A 388 -9.81 -16.49 9.82
N GLY A 389 -10.03 -15.45 9.01
CA GLY A 389 -9.60 -15.48 7.60
C GLY A 389 -8.09 -15.45 7.41
N ILE A 390 -7.42 -14.47 8.03
CA ILE A 390 -5.96 -14.37 7.97
C ILE A 390 -5.31 -15.61 8.60
N ASP A 391 -5.91 -16.14 9.67
CA ASP A 391 -5.38 -17.31 10.38
C ASP A 391 -5.49 -18.58 9.53
N ALA A 392 -6.66 -18.81 8.94
CA ALA A 392 -6.92 -19.96 8.08
C ALA A 392 -6.00 -19.95 6.85
N TYR A 393 -5.89 -18.79 6.17
CA TYR A 393 -5.06 -18.71 4.97
C TYR A 393 -3.56 -18.79 5.27
N THR A 394 -3.09 -18.16 6.35
CA THR A 394 -1.68 -18.25 6.76
C THR A 394 -1.30 -19.70 7.07
N LYS A 395 -2.18 -20.44 7.75
CA LYS A 395 -1.98 -21.87 8.01
C LYS A 395 -2.00 -22.69 6.73
N LEU A 396 -2.95 -22.44 5.83
CA LEU A 396 -3.01 -23.10 4.52
C LEU A 396 -1.71 -22.92 3.74
N LEU A 397 -1.16 -21.71 3.72
CA LEU A 397 0.13 -21.44 3.09
C LEU A 397 1.26 -22.23 3.77
N ALA A 398 1.30 -22.25 5.10
CA ALA A 398 2.32 -23.00 5.83
C ALA A 398 2.27 -24.50 5.50
N ASP A 399 1.08 -25.10 5.53
CA ASP A 399 0.89 -26.51 5.20
C ASP A 399 1.21 -26.81 3.73
N THR A 400 0.87 -25.89 2.81
CA THR A 400 1.12 -26.06 1.37
C THR A 400 2.60 -26.00 1.02
N TYR A 401 3.36 -25.13 1.70
CA TYR A 401 4.72 -24.80 1.30
C TYR A 401 5.81 -25.37 2.22
N ALA A 402 5.44 -26.15 3.23
CA ALA A 402 6.37 -26.83 4.14
C ALA A 402 7.41 -27.73 3.43
N GLU A 403 7.14 -28.24 2.23
CA GLU A 403 8.12 -29.08 1.51
C GLU A 403 9.25 -28.29 0.83
N TYR A 404 9.08 -26.97 0.67
CA TYR A 404 10.07 -26.07 0.08
C TYR A 404 10.91 -25.34 1.14
N LEU A 405 10.60 -25.59 2.41
CA LEU A 405 11.26 -25.09 3.61
C LEU A 405 11.60 -26.32 4.46
#